data_AF-A0A101D4V2-F1
#
_entry.id   AF-A0A101D4V2-F1
#
_cell.length_a   1.000
_cell.length_b   1.000
_cell.length_c   1.000
_cell.angle_alpha   90.00
_cell.angle_beta   90.00
_cell.angle_gamma   90.00
#
_symmetry.space_group_name_H-M   'P 1'
#
loop_
_entity.id
_entity.type
_entity.pdbx_description
1 polymer ?
#
loop_
_entity_poly.entity_id
_entity_poly.type
_entity_poly.pdbx_seq_one_letter_code
_entity_poly.pdbx_strand_id
1 'polypeptide(L)'
;MLVLGAAISSSISLIEPVAAFLVERFDMTRPQAVAIMVIAAWAMGLLTVVSFNVWAEGTIFHTLFGRSAFDVIELLTNIFMPVGGLLIALFAGWALTQSEVMKELGTNITWFKCWRFLVRFVSPAAVAFVFLRTIPQVDGYLIPTLGALLIVGAFAASQRWLKKPRQTA
;
A
#
# COMPACT_ATOMS: atom_id res chain seq x y z
N MET A 1 -11.64 -24.28 14.11
CA MET A 1 -12.04 -23.15 14.98
C MET A 1 -10.97 -22.05 15.08
N LEU A 2 -9.68 -22.37 15.24
CA LEU A 2 -8.61 -21.36 15.29
C LEU A 2 -8.53 -20.45 14.04
N VAL A 3 -8.67 -21.02 12.84
CA VAL A 3 -8.65 -20.26 11.57
C VAL A 3 -9.81 -19.27 11.46
N LEU A 4 -11.01 -19.65 11.95
CA LEU A 4 -12.16 -18.74 11.96
C LEU A 4 -11.93 -17.55 12.89
N GLY A 5 -11.36 -17.78 14.08
CA GLY A 5 -11.00 -16.71 15.00
C GLY A 5 -9.99 -15.74 14.39
N ALA A 6 -8.93 -16.26 13.76
CA ALA A 6 -7.91 -15.45 13.10
C ALA A 6 -8.44 -14.69 11.87
N ALA A 7 -9.37 -15.29 11.12
CA ALA A 7 -10.00 -14.64 9.99
C ALA A 7 -10.87 -13.46 10.45
N ILE A 8 -11.70 -13.65 11.48
CA ILE A 8 -12.56 -12.59 12.02
C ILE A 8 -11.72 -11.42 12.54
N SER A 9 -10.67 -11.67 13.31
CA SER A 9 -9.82 -10.59 13.82
C SER A 9 -9.12 -9.83 12.69
N SER A 10 -8.63 -10.54 11.67
CA SER A 10 -7.99 -9.92 10.50
C SER A 10 -8.98 -9.07 9.69
N SER A 11 -10.20 -9.56 9.48
CA SER A 11 -11.26 -8.80 8.80
C SER A 11 -11.65 -7.53 9.55
N ILE A 12 -11.70 -7.58 10.89
CA ILE A 12 -11.98 -6.39 11.72
C ILE A 12 -10.87 -5.34 11.53
N SER A 13 -9.61 -5.74 11.61
CA SER A 13 -8.47 -4.83 11.42
C SER A 13 -8.40 -4.21 10.02
N LEU A 14 -8.89 -4.91 8.99
CA LEU A 14 -8.95 -4.39 7.61
C LEU A 14 -10.05 -3.35 7.42
N ILE A 15 -11.22 -3.52 8.06
CA ILE A 15 -12.36 -2.59 7.92
C ILE A 15 -12.13 -1.30 8.71
N GLU A 16 -11.48 -1.38 9.86
CA GLU A 16 -11.29 -0.26 10.78
C GLU A 16 -10.70 1.02 10.16
N PRO A 17 -9.57 1.00 9.44
CA PRO A 17 -9.00 2.21 8.86
C PRO A 17 -9.90 2.83 7.77
N VAL A 18 -10.60 1.99 6.99
CA VAL A 18 -11.50 2.47 5.94
C VAL A 18 -12.77 3.07 6.55
N ALA A 19 -13.31 2.43 7.59
CA ALA A 19 -14.47 2.95 8.32
C ALA A 19 -14.14 4.27 9.02
N ALA A 20 -12.97 4.40 9.65
CA ALA A 20 -12.51 5.64 10.25
C ALA A 20 -12.40 6.76 9.20
N PHE A 21 -11.79 6.47 8.04
CA PHE A 21 -11.71 7.41 6.93
C PHE A 21 -13.08 7.87 6.43
N LEU A 22 -14.06 6.95 6.30
CA LEU A 22 -15.41 7.29 5.86
C LEU A 22 -16.16 8.17 6.87
N VAL A 23 -16.02 7.86 8.17
CA VAL A 23 -16.63 8.65 9.25
C VAL A 23 -16.05 10.07 9.28
N GLU A 24 -14.72 10.22 9.22
CA GLU A 24 -14.07 11.54 9.23
C GLU A 24 -14.32 12.35 7.95
N ARG A 25 -14.31 11.69 6.79
CA ARG A 25 -14.38 12.40 5.50
C ARG A 25 -15.81 12.72 5.06
N PHE A 26 -16.77 11.87 5.40
CA PHE A 26 -18.16 11.97 4.93
C PHE A 26 -19.18 12.21 6.06
N ASP A 27 -18.72 12.45 7.29
CA ASP A 27 -19.57 12.75 8.47
C ASP A 27 -20.63 11.64 8.72
N MET A 28 -20.29 10.40 8.39
CA MET A 28 -21.17 9.24 8.52
C MET A 28 -21.14 8.66 9.93
N THR A 29 -22.23 8.02 10.38
CA THR A 29 -22.21 7.28 11.64
C THR A 29 -21.42 5.96 11.49
N ARG A 30 -20.73 5.52 12.54
CA ARG A 30 -19.92 4.29 12.55
C ARG A 30 -20.68 3.05 12.04
N PRO A 31 -21.94 2.79 12.44
CA PRO A 31 -22.69 1.64 11.94
C PRO A 31 -22.99 1.72 10.44
N GLN A 32 -23.26 2.92 9.91
CA GLN A 32 -23.51 3.11 8.48
C GLN A 32 -22.24 2.84 7.65
N ALA A 33 -21.10 3.39 8.06
CA ALA A 33 -19.83 3.17 7.38
C ALA A 33 -19.47 1.66 7.34
N VAL A 34 -19.61 0.96 8.47
CA VAL A 34 -19.35 -0.49 8.54
C VAL A 34 -20.34 -1.28 7.69
N ALA A 35 -21.63 -0.96 7.72
CA ALA A 35 -22.64 -1.66 6.92
C ALA A 35 -22.36 -1.55 5.42
N ILE A 36 -21.99 -0.35 4.94
CA ILE A 36 -21.60 -0.12 3.54
C ILE A 36 -20.38 -0.98 3.18
N MET A 37 -19.35 -1.00 4.03
CA MET A 37 -18.14 -1.79 3.81
C MET A 37 -18.43 -3.30 3.75
N VAL A 38 -19.27 -3.82 4.66
CA VAL A 38 -19.65 -5.24 4.68
C VAL A 38 -20.45 -5.61 3.45
N ILE A 39 -21.43 -4.79 3.05
CA ILE A 39 -22.23 -5.03 1.85
C ILE A 39 -21.34 -4.97 0.59
N ALA A 40 -20.43 -4.00 0.51
CA ALA A 40 -19.49 -3.89 -0.60
C ALA A 40 -18.54 -5.10 -0.69
N ALA A 41 -17.98 -5.54 0.45
CA ALA A 41 -17.13 -6.72 0.51
C ALA A 41 -17.89 -8.00 0.10
N TRP A 42 -19.12 -8.14 0.57
CA TRP A 42 -19.99 -9.26 0.21
C TRP A 42 -20.34 -9.25 -1.29
N ALA A 43 -20.68 -8.09 -1.85
CA ALA A 43 -20.96 -7.93 -3.28
C ALA A 43 -19.74 -8.23 -4.15
N MET A 44 -18.54 -7.77 -3.75
CA MET A 44 -17.29 -8.10 -4.44
C MET A 44 -16.99 -9.60 -4.38
N GLY A 45 -17.22 -10.27 -3.24
CA GLY A 45 -17.06 -11.72 -3.12
C GLY A 45 -18.05 -12.50 -4.00
N LEU A 46 -19.28 -12.03 -4.14
CA LEU A 46 -20.24 -12.58 -5.09
C LEU A 46 -19.78 -12.40 -6.54
N LEU A 47 -19.26 -11.22 -6.88
CA LEU A 47 -18.72 -10.92 -8.21
C LEU A 47 -17.54 -11.83 -8.58
N THR A 48 -16.66 -12.17 -7.63
CA THR A 48 -15.57 -13.12 -7.91
C THR A 48 -16.09 -14.54 -8.11
N VAL A 49 -17.02 -15.03 -7.29
CA VAL A 49 -17.61 -16.38 -7.46
C VAL A 49 -18.38 -16.50 -8.77
N VAL A 50 -19.13 -15.47 -9.15
CA VAL A 50 -19.87 -15.43 -10.44
C VAL A 50 -18.90 -15.38 -11.63
N SER A 51 -17.75 -14.71 -11.48
CA SER A 51 -16.68 -14.67 -12.49
C SER A 51 -16.10 -16.06 -12.82
N PHE A 52 -16.16 -17.01 -11.89
CA PHE A 52 -15.66 -18.38 -12.11
C PHE A 52 -16.71 -19.35 -12.70
N ASN A 53 -18.01 -19.01 -12.64
CA ASN A 53 -19.08 -19.96 -12.96
C ASN A 53 -19.94 -19.50 -14.15
N VAL A 54 -20.70 -18.41 -14.01
CA VAL A 54 -21.70 -17.98 -15.02
C VAL A 54 -21.09 -17.08 -16.09
N TRP A 55 -20.00 -16.38 -15.78
CA TRP A 55 -19.30 -15.46 -16.69
C TRP A 55 -18.06 -16.06 -17.36
N ALA A 56 -17.92 -17.39 -17.36
CA ALA A 56 -16.83 -18.08 -18.03
C ALA A 56 -16.88 -17.94 -19.56
N GLU A 57 -18.08 -17.75 -20.14
CA GLU A 57 -18.27 -17.60 -21.59
C GLU A 57 -19.12 -16.35 -21.91
N GLY A 58 -18.48 -15.26 -22.36
CA GLY A 58 -19.13 -14.24 -23.19
C GLY A 58 -19.89 -13.10 -22.51
N THR A 59 -19.28 -12.37 -21.56
CA THR A 59 -19.84 -11.09 -21.06
C THR A 59 -19.07 -9.87 -21.56
N ILE A 60 -19.73 -8.69 -21.53
CA ILE A 60 -19.25 -7.36 -22.01
C ILE A 60 -17.88 -6.95 -21.45
N PHE A 61 -17.48 -7.46 -20.27
CA PHE A 61 -16.14 -7.26 -19.71
C PHE A 61 -15.04 -8.00 -20.50
N HIS A 62 -15.36 -9.19 -21.03
CA HIS A 62 -14.46 -9.98 -21.87
C HIS A 62 -14.23 -9.32 -23.23
N THR A 63 -15.23 -8.61 -23.77
CA THR A 63 -15.13 -7.91 -25.07
C THR A 63 -14.50 -6.52 -24.97
N LEU A 64 -14.55 -5.85 -23.81
CA LEU A 64 -13.94 -4.53 -23.61
C LEU A 64 -12.51 -4.58 -23.02
N PHE A 65 -12.21 -5.56 -22.16
CA PHE A 65 -10.93 -5.66 -21.42
C PHE A 65 -10.16 -6.99 -21.61
N GLY A 66 -10.75 -7.98 -22.30
CA GLY A 66 -10.07 -9.25 -22.60
C GLY A 66 -9.70 -10.10 -21.38
N ARG A 67 -10.26 -9.81 -20.20
CA ARG A 67 -9.95 -10.46 -18.91
C ARG A 67 -11.20 -10.58 -18.03
N SER A 68 -11.21 -11.54 -17.12
CA SER A 68 -12.33 -11.73 -16.18
C SER A 68 -12.40 -10.59 -15.15
N ALA A 69 -13.57 -10.37 -14.53
CA ALA A 69 -13.71 -9.33 -13.51
C ALA A 69 -12.81 -9.59 -12.30
N PHE A 70 -12.57 -10.87 -11.99
CA PHE A 70 -11.57 -11.29 -11.01
C PHE A 70 -10.15 -10.88 -11.42
N ASP A 71 -9.74 -11.15 -12.66
CA ASP A 71 -8.39 -10.81 -13.15
C ASP A 71 -8.12 -9.30 -13.11
N VAL A 72 -9.14 -8.48 -13.37
CA VAL A 72 -9.01 -7.02 -13.27
C VAL A 72 -8.79 -6.61 -11.82
N ILE A 73 -9.58 -7.12 -10.88
CA ILE A 73 -9.40 -6.86 -9.44
C ILE A 73 -8.01 -7.34 -8.99
N GLU A 74 -7.58 -8.53 -9.42
CA GLU A 74 -6.27 -9.09 -9.10
C GLU A 74 -5.13 -8.22 -9.64
N LEU A 75 -5.24 -7.77 -10.90
CA LEU A 75 -4.27 -6.84 -11.50
C LEU A 75 -4.19 -5.53 -10.72
N LEU A 76 -5.34 -4.96 -10.36
CA LEU A 76 -5.39 -3.75 -9.53
C LEU A 76 -4.70 -4.01 -8.19
N THR A 77 -5.06 -5.07 -7.47
CA THR A 77 -4.47 -5.40 -6.16
C THR A 77 -2.95 -5.59 -6.25
N ASN A 78 -2.45 -6.26 -7.29
CA ASN A 78 -1.02 -6.46 -7.51
C ASN A 78 -0.26 -5.15 -7.76
N ILE A 79 -0.92 -4.12 -8.29
CA ILE A 79 -0.32 -2.79 -8.50
C ILE A 79 -0.49 -1.90 -7.26
N PHE A 80 -1.68 -1.88 -6.65
CA PHE A 80 -1.99 -1.02 -5.50
C PHE A 80 -1.21 -1.43 -4.24
N MET A 81 -0.98 -2.73 -4.00
CA MET A 81 -0.26 -3.18 -2.80
C MET A 81 1.18 -2.63 -2.73
N PRO A 82 2.04 -2.81 -3.75
CA PRO A 82 3.40 -2.28 -3.68
C PRO A 82 3.44 -0.76 -3.80
N VAL A 83 2.54 -0.13 -4.57
CA VAL A 83 2.45 1.34 -4.66
C VAL A 83 2.07 1.95 -3.31
N GLY A 84 1.05 1.42 -2.64
CA GLY A 84 0.65 1.85 -1.30
C GLY A 84 1.80 1.66 -0.29
N GLY A 85 2.47 0.51 -0.33
CA GLY A 85 3.66 0.27 0.49
C GLY A 85 4.79 1.26 0.21
N LEU A 86 5.02 1.63 -1.05
CA LEU A 86 6.08 2.56 -1.43
C LEU A 86 5.77 3.95 -0.91
N LEU A 87 4.53 4.42 -1.09
CA LEU A 87 4.09 5.72 -0.57
C LEU A 87 4.23 5.78 0.96
N ILE A 88 3.82 4.72 1.67
CA ILE A 88 3.95 4.64 3.12
C ILE A 88 5.43 4.61 3.54
N ALA A 89 6.29 3.85 2.86
CA ALA A 89 7.72 3.80 3.15
C ALA A 89 8.42 5.15 2.90
N LEU A 90 8.05 5.84 1.81
CA LEU A 90 8.53 7.19 1.50
C LEU A 90 8.04 8.21 2.53
N PHE A 91 6.79 8.12 2.95
CA PHE A 91 6.23 8.97 4.00
C PHE A 91 6.93 8.72 5.35
N ALA A 92 7.05 7.46 5.76
CA ALA A 92 7.67 7.08 7.03
C ALA A 92 9.17 7.42 7.11
N GLY A 93 9.91 7.25 6.02
CA GLY A 93 11.35 7.49 5.97
C GLY A 93 11.75 8.96 5.91
N TRP A 94 10.88 9.82 5.34
CA TRP A 94 11.26 11.20 5.03
C TRP A 94 10.28 12.29 5.49
N ALA A 95 9.00 12.00 5.68
CA ALA A 95 8.02 13.00 6.15
C ALA A 95 7.93 13.05 7.68
N LEU A 96 8.18 11.94 8.39
CA LEU A 96 8.15 11.93 9.85
C LEU A 96 9.33 12.71 10.47
N THR A 97 8.99 13.65 11.35
CA THR A 97 9.94 14.52 12.04
C THR A 97 10.65 13.77 13.17
N GLN A 98 11.98 13.89 13.26
CA GLN A 98 12.81 13.25 14.30
C GLN A 98 12.31 13.44 15.73
N SER A 99 11.73 14.62 16.01
CA SER A 99 11.23 15.00 17.32
C SER A 99 9.97 14.25 17.72
N GLU A 100 9.08 13.93 16.78
CA GLU A 100 7.83 13.20 17.06
C GLU A 100 8.14 11.72 17.31
N VAL A 101 8.97 11.12 16.45
CA VAL A 101 9.31 9.70 16.55
C VAL A 101 10.13 9.38 17.81
N MET A 102 11.06 10.26 18.20
CA MET A 102 11.83 10.05 19.43
C MET A 102 10.95 10.14 20.69
N LYS A 103 9.90 10.98 20.64
CA LYS A 103 8.96 11.19 21.76
C LYS A 103 8.03 9.99 21.93
N GLU A 104 7.61 9.38 20.83
CA GLU A 104 6.74 8.20 20.80
C GLU A 104 7.49 6.88 21.09
N LEU A 105 8.71 6.71 20.57
CA LEU A 105 9.46 5.46 20.78
C LEU A 105 10.10 5.34 22.17
N GLY A 106 10.33 6.44 22.89
CA GLY A 106 10.88 6.42 24.25
C GLY A 106 12.19 5.61 24.41
N THR A 107 12.97 5.46 23.34
CA THR A 107 14.03 4.44 23.21
C THR A 107 15.43 5.08 23.17
N ASN A 108 16.47 4.28 23.46
CA ASN A 108 17.87 4.67 23.40
C ASN A 108 18.29 5.18 21.99
N ILE A 109 19.16 6.20 21.95
CA ILE A 109 19.59 6.94 20.75
C ILE A 109 20.16 6.03 19.65
N THR A 110 20.78 4.90 20.03
CA THR A 110 21.40 3.95 19.09
C THR A 110 20.37 3.11 18.34
N TRP A 111 19.34 2.63 19.04
CA TRP A 111 18.23 1.90 18.44
C TRP A 111 17.42 2.78 17.50
N PHE A 112 17.23 4.04 17.88
CA PHE A 112 16.58 5.04 17.04
C PHE A 112 17.36 5.34 15.75
N LYS A 113 18.70 5.43 15.82
CA LYS A 113 19.55 5.57 14.63
C LYS A 113 19.46 4.36 13.70
N CYS A 114 19.47 3.15 14.24
CA CYS A 114 19.33 1.90 13.47
C CYS A 114 17.96 1.82 12.79
N TRP A 115 16.88 2.03 13.55
CA TRP A 115 15.51 2.05 13.01
C TRP A 115 15.37 3.09 11.90
N ARG A 116 15.91 4.30 12.10
CA ARG A 116 15.87 5.34 11.07
C ARG A 116 16.63 4.96 9.81
N PHE A 117 17.78 4.30 9.94
CA PHE A 117 18.53 3.81 8.78
C PHE A 117 17.71 2.78 8.00
N LEU A 118 17.07 1.84 8.71
CA LEU A 118 16.21 0.83 8.10
C LEU A 118 15.00 1.45 7.39
N VAL A 119 14.28 2.37 8.03
CA VAL A 119 13.07 2.97 7.46
C VAL A 119 13.40 3.94 6.31
N ARG A 120 14.57 4.60 6.33
CA ARG A 120 14.95 5.55 5.29
C ARG A 120 15.64 4.92 4.07
N PHE A 121 16.35 3.81 4.25
CA PHE A 121 17.10 3.17 3.17
C PHE A 121 16.59 1.77 2.83
N VAL A 122 16.34 0.92 3.83
CA VAL A 122 16.01 -0.50 3.59
C VAL A 122 14.56 -0.68 3.17
N SER A 123 13.61 -0.07 3.90
CA SER A 123 12.17 -0.19 3.59
C SER A 123 11.81 0.33 2.18
N PRO A 124 12.25 1.53 1.76
CA PRO A 124 11.91 2.05 0.43
C PRO A 124 12.62 1.27 -0.69
N ALA A 125 13.85 0.81 -0.46
CA ALA A 125 14.58 -0.02 -1.42
C ALA A 125 13.88 -1.38 -1.61
N ALA A 126 13.47 -2.03 -0.52
CA ALA A 126 12.78 -3.32 -0.57
C ALA A 126 11.43 -3.20 -1.30
N VAL A 127 10.63 -2.18 -0.99
CA VAL A 127 9.33 -2.00 -1.65
C VAL A 127 9.49 -1.61 -3.12
N ALA A 128 10.45 -0.74 -3.47
CA ALA A 128 10.76 -0.43 -4.86
C ALA A 128 11.19 -1.68 -5.64
N PHE A 129 12.02 -2.54 -5.03
CA PHE A 129 12.44 -3.80 -5.62
C PHE A 129 11.26 -4.75 -5.89
N VAL A 130 10.34 -4.88 -4.91
CA VAL A 130 9.12 -5.69 -5.08
C VAL A 130 8.25 -5.13 -6.21
N PHE A 131 8.01 -3.81 -6.24
CA PHE A 131 7.20 -3.18 -7.29
C PHE A 131 7.76 -3.39 -8.71
N LEU A 132 9.08 -3.25 -8.88
CA LEU A 132 9.75 -3.49 -10.16
C LEU A 132 9.68 -4.96 -10.59
N ARG A 133 9.64 -5.90 -9.64
CA ARG A 133 9.46 -7.33 -9.93
C ARG A 133 8.02 -7.66 -10.36
N THR A 134 7.03 -6.91 -9.89
CA THR A 134 5.62 -7.15 -10.26
C THR A 134 5.30 -6.74 -11.70
N ILE A 135 6.17 -5.99 -12.39
CA ILE A 135 6.01 -5.60 -13.79
C ILE A 135 6.48 -6.75 -14.69
N PRO A 136 5.57 -7.45 -15.41
CA PRO A 136 5.92 -8.66 -16.18
C PRO A 136 6.86 -8.42 -17.36
N GLN A 137 7.01 -7.17 -17.83
CA GLN A 137 7.91 -6.83 -18.93
C GLN A 137 9.40 -6.72 -18.53
N VAL A 138 9.74 -6.99 -17.26
CA VAL A 138 11.12 -6.89 -16.75
C VAL A 138 11.69 -8.29 -16.51
N ASP A 139 11.97 -9.03 -17.59
CA ASP A 139 12.70 -10.30 -17.54
C ASP A 139 14.19 -10.04 -17.26
N GLY A 140 14.53 -9.78 -15.99
CA GLY A 140 15.93 -9.69 -15.55
C GLY A 140 16.10 -9.10 -14.16
N TYR A 141 17.03 -9.65 -13.37
CA TYR A 141 17.33 -9.21 -12.00
C TYR A 141 18.03 -7.83 -11.93
N LEU A 142 18.60 -7.37 -13.05
CA LEU A 142 19.43 -6.17 -13.14
C LEU A 142 18.63 -4.86 -13.20
N ILE A 143 17.48 -4.86 -13.88
CA ILE A 143 16.66 -3.65 -14.06
C ILE A 143 15.89 -3.29 -12.76
N PRO A 144 15.31 -4.25 -12.00
CA PRO A 144 14.67 -3.98 -10.72
C PRO A 144 15.64 -3.49 -9.63
N THR A 145 16.86 -4.02 -9.62
CA THR A 145 17.89 -3.62 -8.65
C THR A 145 18.44 -2.22 -8.95
N LEU A 146 18.73 -1.92 -10.22
CA LEU A 146 19.13 -0.58 -10.64
C LEU A 146 18.00 0.43 -10.48
N GLY A 147 16.74 0.05 -10.76
CA GLY A 147 15.57 0.89 -10.54
C GLY A 147 15.32 1.19 -9.06
N ALA A 148 15.46 0.21 -8.17
CA ALA A 148 15.37 0.43 -6.72
C ALA A 148 16.47 1.38 -6.23
N LEU A 149 17.71 1.20 -6.69
CA LEU A 149 18.83 2.10 -6.37
C LEU A 149 18.63 3.51 -6.95
N LEU A 150 18.09 3.63 -8.17
CA LEU A 150 17.78 4.91 -8.80
C LEU A 150 16.62 5.63 -8.14
N ILE A 151 15.55 4.94 -7.73
CA ILE A 151 14.41 5.56 -7.03
C ILE A 151 14.86 6.03 -5.64
N VAL A 152 15.60 5.20 -4.91
CA VAL A 152 16.17 5.60 -3.61
C VAL A 152 17.16 6.75 -3.79
N GLY A 153 18.00 6.70 -4.83
CA GLY A 153 18.97 7.76 -5.16
C GLY A 153 18.31 9.07 -5.61
N ALA A 154 17.32 9.02 -6.48
CA ALA A 154 16.59 10.16 -7.02
C ALA A 154 15.72 10.81 -5.93
N PHE A 155 15.09 10.02 -5.05
CA PHE A 155 14.29 10.55 -3.95
C PHE A 155 15.17 11.08 -2.80
N ALA A 156 16.31 10.43 -2.52
CA ALA A 156 17.32 10.99 -1.61
C ALA A 156 17.92 12.30 -2.17
N ALA A 157 18.07 12.41 -3.49
CA ALA A 157 18.53 13.62 -4.15
C ALA A 157 17.45 14.72 -4.18
N SER A 158 16.18 14.40 -4.45
CA SER A 158 15.09 15.39 -4.52
C SER A 158 14.88 16.12 -3.20
N GLN A 159 15.08 15.44 -2.06
CA GLN A 159 15.00 16.09 -0.75
C GLN A 159 16.25 16.89 -0.35
N ARG A 160 17.44 16.56 -0.89
CA ARG A 160 18.62 17.45 -0.75
C ARG A 160 18.39 18.79 -1.44
N TRP A 161 17.61 18.81 -2.52
CA TRP A 161 17.24 20.02 -3.24
C TRP A 161 16.15 20.86 -2.54
N LEU A 162 15.17 20.23 -1.87
CA LEU A 162 14.15 20.92 -1.08
C LEU A 162 14.66 21.52 0.24
N LYS A 163 15.86 21.11 0.70
CA LYS A 163 16.58 21.68 1.86
C LYS A 163 17.66 22.71 1.47
N LYS A 164 17.54 23.39 0.32
CA LYS A 164 18.35 24.59 0.07
C LYS A 164 17.86 25.73 1.00
N PRO A 165 18.77 26.44 1.68
CA PRO A 165 18.44 27.22 2.87
C PRO A 165 17.66 28.47 2.48
N ARG A 166 16.49 28.70 3.10
CA ARG A 166 15.96 30.05 3.26
C ARG A 166 16.62 30.67 4.49
N GLN A 167 17.85 31.14 4.32
CA GLN A 167 18.48 32.15 5.18
C GLN A 167 19.13 33.19 4.27
N THR A 168 18.55 34.39 4.24
CA THR A 168 19.18 35.72 4.40
C THR A 168 18.31 36.78 3.73
N ALA A 169 17.52 37.49 4.54
CA ALA A 169 17.34 38.94 4.52
C ALA A 169 16.37 39.29 5.66
#